data_AF-A0A5C3N7C6-F1
#
_entry.id   AF-A0A5C3N7C6-F1
#
_cell.length_a   1.000
_cell.length_b   1.000
_cell.length_c   1.000
_cell.angle_alpha   90.00
_cell.angle_beta   90.00
_cell.angle_gamma   90.00
#
_symmetry.space_group_name_H-M   'P 1'
#
loop_
_entity.id
_entity.type
_entity.pdbx_description
1 polymer ?
#
loop_
_entity_poly.entity_id
_entity_poly.type
_entity_poly.pdbx_seq_one_letter_code
_entity_poly.pdbx_strand_id
1 'polypeptide(L)'
;MNIWGKVGIQVCEVATTFFEKSKKSLIGDGTYAGFVDAVLREVPNASAPSPPSYGYLVYSQTGSTVHKRVSDIMPGDILTAEDAKLKGHKGLQTYHQNVGTEELLVGVVTEFEAKKSKVRVFQANQHVGQQTVEAVSYRLDDLKSGTIKVRRRTILCLHDDD
;
A
#
# COMPACT_ATOMS: atom_id res chain seq x y z
N MET A 1 4.02 2.29 -25.61
CA MET A 1 3.01 2.54 -24.56
C MET A 1 3.32 1.60 -23.39
N ASN A 2 3.92 2.13 -22.32
CA ASN A 2 4.62 1.34 -21.29
C ASN A 2 3.72 0.33 -20.59
N ILE A 3 4.08 -0.95 -20.70
CA ILE A 3 3.40 -2.09 -20.08
C ILE A 3 3.31 -1.94 -18.54
N TRP A 4 4.25 -1.20 -17.92
CA TRP A 4 4.24 -0.89 -16.49
C TRP A 4 2.99 -0.15 -16.01
N GLY A 5 2.42 0.75 -16.83
CA GLY A 5 1.18 1.43 -16.47
C GLY A 5 -0.01 0.47 -16.44
N LYS A 6 -0.02 -0.56 -17.29
CA LYS A 6 -1.17 -1.48 -17.43
C LYS A 6 -1.35 -2.36 -16.20
N VAL A 7 -0.27 -2.90 -15.64
CA VAL A 7 -0.34 -3.76 -14.44
C VAL A 7 -0.81 -2.97 -13.22
N GLY A 8 -0.25 -1.78 -12.98
CA GLY A 8 -0.67 -0.93 -11.86
C GLY A 8 -2.16 -0.54 -11.94
N ILE A 9 -2.64 -0.20 -13.14
CA ILE A 9 -4.08 0.09 -13.36
C ILE A 9 -4.93 -1.13 -13.00
N GLN A 10 -4.59 -2.32 -13.50
CA GLN A 10 -5.34 -3.56 -13.20
C GLN A 10 -5.36 -3.87 -11.70
N VAL A 11 -4.22 -3.74 -11.01
CA VAL A 11 -4.15 -3.92 -9.55
C VAL A 11 -5.07 -2.94 -8.83
N CYS A 12 -5.09 -1.67 -9.24
CA CYS A 12 -5.96 -0.66 -8.65
C CYS A 12 -7.45 -0.93 -8.94
N GLU A 13 -7.79 -1.40 -10.14
CA GLU A 13 -9.17 -1.75 -10.53
C GLU A 13 -9.71 -2.95 -9.74
N VAL A 14 -8.90 -4.00 -9.59
CA VAL A 14 -9.25 -5.16 -8.75
C VAL A 14 -9.40 -4.73 -7.29
N ALA A 15 -8.47 -3.94 -6.76
CA ALA A 15 -8.55 -3.46 -5.38
C ALA A 15 -9.82 -2.62 -5.15
N THR A 16 -10.23 -1.81 -6.12
CA THR A 16 -11.49 -1.04 -6.07
C THR A 16 -12.70 -1.98 -6.06
N THR A 17 -12.69 -3.02 -6.89
CA THR A 17 -13.75 -4.03 -6.92
C THR A 17 -13.85 -4.76 -5.59
N PHE A 18 -12.72 -5.10 -4.98
CA PHE A 18 -12.66 -5.79 -3.68
C PHE A 18 -13.05 -4.88 -2.52
N PHE A 19 -12.70 -3.59 -2.57
CA PHE A 19 -13.19 -2.60 -1.63
C PHE A 19 -14.72 -2.58 -1.58
N GLU A 20 -15.38 -2.53 -2.74
CA GLU A 20 -16.84 -2.56 -2.83
C GLU A 20 -17.43 -3.91 -2.40
N LYS A 21 -16.81 -5.03 -2.82
CA LYS A 21 -17.24 -6.39 -2.45
C LYS A 21 -17.10 -6.66 -0.95
N SER A 22 -16.11 -6.07 -0.29
CA SER A 22 -15.83 -6.26 1.14
C SER A 22 -17.00 -5.86 2.04
N LYS A 23 -17.89 -4.99 1.56
CA LYS A 23 -19.12 -4.56 2.27
C LYS A 23 -20.10 -5.71 2.51
N LYS A 24 -19.98 -6.83 1.79
CA LYS A 24 -20.90 -7.98 1.84
C LYS A 24 -20.21 -9.31 2.08
N SER A 25 -18.90 -9.39 1.86
CA SER A 25 -18.15 -10.64 1.98
C SER A 25 -16.70 -10.39 2.38
N LEU A 26 -16.12 -11.30 3.15
CA LEU A 26 -14.70 -11.29 3.47
C LEU A 26 -13.84 -11.35 2.20
N ILE A 27 -12.76 -10.58 2.16
CA ILE A 27 -11.74 -10.62 1.10
C ILE A 27 -10.47 -11.24 1.68
N GLY A 28 -9.91 -12.25 1.00
CA GLY A 28 -8.77 -13.01 1.52
C GLY A 28 -9.13 -13.70 2.84
N ASP A 29 -8.29 -13.53 3.85
CA ASP A 29 -8.48 -14.01 5.22
C ASP A 29 -8.78 -12.87 6.21
N GLY A 30 -8.96 -11.63 5.71
CA GLY A 30 -9.17 -10.43 6.53
C GLY A 30 -7.87 -9.77 7.04
N THR A 31 -6.70 -10.33 6.75
CA THR A 31 -5.41 -9.69 7.08
C THR A 31 -4.98 -8.71 6.00
N TYR A 32 -4.02 -7.81 6.31
CA TYR A 32 -3.45 -6.90 5.32
C TYR A 32 -2.83 -7.66 4.14
N ALA A 33 -2.02 -8.68 4.43
CA ALA A 33 -1.38 -9.52 3.43
C ALA A 33 -2.41 -10.29 2.61
N GLY A 34 -3.39 -10.92 3.26
CA GLY A 34 -4.45 -11.68 2.58
C GLY A 34 -5.30 -10.83 1.64
N PHE A 35 -5.58 -9.56 1.99
CA PHE A 35 -6.22 -8.62 1.07
C PHE A 35 -5.36 -8.36 -0.17
N VAL A 36 -4.08 -7.99 0.01
CA VAL A 36 -3.19 -7.69 -1.12
C VAL A 36 -2.93 -8.93 -1.98
N ASP A 37 -2.76 -10.10 -1.37
CA ASP A 37 -2.58 -11.36 -2.08
C ASP A 37 -3.84 -11.74 -2.88
N ALA A 38 -5.03 -11.48 -2.34
CA ALA A 38 -6.27 -11.65 -3.10
C ALA A 38 -6.30 -10.73 -4.33
N VAL A 39 -5.94 -9.46 -4.18
CA VAL A 39 -5.90 -8.51 -5.32
C VAL A 39 -4.91 -8.97 -6.38
N LEU A 40 -3.68 -9.31 -5.98
CA LEU A 40 -2.63 -9.69 -6.93
C LEU A 40 -2.96 -10.97 -7.70
N ARG A 41 -3.67 -11.93 -7.06
CA ARG A 41 -4.07 -13.19 -7.70
C ARG A 41 -5.03 -13.01 -8.87
N GLU A 42 -5.85 -11.96 -8.87
CA GLU A 42 -6.78 -11.65 -9.97
C GLU A 42 -6.11 -10.91 -11.14
N VAL A 43 -4.82 -10.56 -11.02
CA VAL A 43 -4.07 -9.85 -12.07
C VAL A 43 -3.07 -10.84 -12.69
N PRO A 44 -3.36 -11.41 -13.89
CA PRO A 44 -2.57 -12.51 -14.47
C PRO A 44 -1.08 -12.23 -14.66
N ASN A 45 -0.69 -10.95 -14.76
CA ASN A 45 0.69 -10.50 -14.96
C ASN A 45 1.35 -9.95 -13.68
N ALA A 46 0.66 -10.00 -12.54
CA ALA A 46 1.25 -9.74 -11.23
C ALA A 46 1.63 -11.11 -10.62
N SER A 47 2.81 -11.64 -10.97
CA SER A 47 3.24 -12.96 -10.50
C SER A 47 3.20 -13.10 -8.96
N ALA A 48 3.05 -14.35 -8.52
CA ALA A 48 2.69 -14.82 -7.18
C ALA A 48 3.49 -14.19 -6.03
N PRO A 49 2.87 -14.06 -4.84
CA PRO A 49 3.54 -13.53 -3.65
C PRO A 49 4.67 -14.46 -3.21
N SER A 50 5.93 -14.02 -3.38
CA SER A 50 6.95 -14.31 -2.37
C SER A 50 7.08 -13.07 -1.47
N PRO A 51 6.43 -13.07 -0.29
CA PRO A 51 6.83 -12.14 0.76
C PRO A 51 8.35 -12.30 0.98
N PRO A 52 9.12 -11.21 1.12
CA PRO A 52 8.67 -9.83 1.37
C PRO A 52 8.73 -8.92 0.12
N SER A 53 8.97 -9.48 -1.06
CA SER A 53 9.27 -8.73 -2.27
C SER A 53 7.96 -8.36 -3.00
N TYR A 54 7.23 -7.34 -2.52
CA TYR A 54 6.07 -6.78 -3.23
C TYR A 54 6.44 -6.06 -4.55
N GLY A 55 7.61 -6.37 -5.13
CA GLY A 55 8.14 -5.79 -6.37
C GLY A 55 9.26 -4.77 -6.15
N TYR A 56 9.50 -3.97 -7.19
CA TYR A 56 10.58 -2.99 -7.26
C TYR A 56 10.38 -1.84 -6.26
N LEU A 57 11.41 -1.51 -5.47
CA LEU A 57 11.34 -0.42 -4.48
C LEU A 57 11.34 0.96 -5.17
N VAL A 58 10.17 1.62 -5.17
CA VAL A 58 9.95 2.95 -5.75
C VAL A 58 10.31 4.04 -4.73
N TYR A 59 9.88 3.85 -3.48
CA TYR A 59 10.03 4.83 -2.41
C TYR A 59 10.33 4.15 -1.08
N SER A 60 11.18 4.75 -0.25
CA SER A 60 11.38 4.35 1.13
C SER A 60 11.76 5.53 2.01
N GLN A 61 11.14 5.62 3.18
CA GLN A 61 11.51 6.56 4.22
C GLN A 61 11.49 5.91 5.60
N THR A 62 12.32 6.42 6.50
CA THR A 62 12.32 6.07 7.93
C THR A 62 12.28 7.36 8.75
N GLY A 63 11.26 7.49 9.60
CA GLY A 63 10.94 8.77 10.22
C GLY A 63 10.77 9.88 9.16
N SER A 64 11.40 11.03 9.37
CA SER A 64 11.40 12.14 8.40
C SER A 64 12.40 11.98 7.25
N THR A 65 13.21 10.90 7.23
CA THR A 65 14.31 10.76 6.27
C THR A 65 13.89 9.89 5.08
N VAL A 66 13.89 10.47 3.88
CA VAL A 66 13.66 9.73 2.63
C VAL A 66 14.98 9.12 2.16
N HIS A 67 15.04 7.80 2.08
CA HIS A 67 16.23 7.05 1.63
C HIS A 67 16.22 6.76 0.14
N LYS A 68 15.03 6.59 -0.46
CA LYS A 68 14.88 6.25 -1.88
C LYS A 68 13.62 6.88 -2.44
N ARG A 69 13.75 7.46 -3.64
CA ARG A 69 12.63 7.96 -4.46
C ARG A 69 13.04 7.86 -5.93
N VAL A 70 12.77 6.71 -6.54
CA VAL A 70 13.18 6.42 -7.93
C VAL A 70 12.23 7.06 -8.93
N SER A 71 10.94 7.07 -8.61
CA SER A 71 9.90 7.70 -9.41
C SER A 71 8.77 8.18 -8.51
N ASP A 72 7.76 8.81 -9.12
CA ASP A 72 6.50 9.04 -8.43
C ASP A 72 5.83 7.72 -8.04
N ILE A 73 5.11 7.78 -6.92
CA ILE A 73 4.20 6.73 -6.45
C ILE A 73 2.96 6.78 -7.35
N MET A 74 2.49 5.61 -7.78
CA MET A 74 1.38 5.48 -8.72
C MET A 74 0.27 4.56 -8.19
N PRO A 75 -0.98 4.71 -8.67
CA PRO A 75 -2.04 3.75 -8.38
C PRO A 75 -1.63 2.31 -8.76
N GLY A 76 -1.94 1.36 -7.89
CA GLY A 76 -1.53 -0.04 -7.99
C GLY A 76 -0.18 -0.38 -7.37
N ASP A 77 0.60 0.62 -6.93
CA ASP A 77 1.78 0.34 -6.10
C ASP A 77 1.36 -0.24 -4.73
N ILE A 78 2.23 -1.01 -4.10
CA ILE A 78 2.00 -1.62 -2.79
C ILE A 78 2.74 -0.81 -1.72
N LEU A 79 1.99 -0.28 -0.76
CA LEU A 79 2.53 0.39 0.41
C LEU A 79 2.71 -0.63 1.54
N THR A 80 3.87 -0.59 2.19
CA THR A 80 4.12 -1.29 3.46
C THR A 80 4.52 -0.29 4.53
N ALA A 81 3.99 -0.44 5.74
CA ALA A 81 4.38 0.36 6.90
C ALA A 81 4.68 -0.52 8.10
N GLU A 82 5.79 -0.22 8.79
CA GLU A 82 6.32 -0.95 9.94
C GLU A 82 6.64 0.04 11.06
N ASP A 83 6.02 -0.15 12.23
CA ASP A 83 6.14 0.74 13.40
C ASP A 83 5.94 2.23 13.09
N ALA A 84 5.13 2.53 12.08
CA ALA A 84 4.99 3.87 11.53
C ALA A 84 4.09 4.72 12.44
N LYS A 85 4.68 5.77 13.01
CA LYS A 85 3.97 6.76 13.84
C LYS A 85 3.88 8.07 13.08
N LEU A 86 2.67 8.44 12.67
CA LEU A 86 2.39 9.68 11.98
C LEU A 86 1.76 10.69 12.94
N LYS A 87 2.27 11.93 12.91
CA LYS A 87 1.71 13.05 13.67
C LYS A 87 1.67 14.29 12.79
N GLY A 88 0.46 14.78 12.53
CA GLY A 88 0.21 15.94 11.70
C GLY A 88 -1.00 16.74 12.16
N HIS A 89 -1.45 17.66 11.31
CA HIS A 89 -2.60 18.51 11.58
C HIS A 89 -3.71 18.31 10.54
N LYS A 90 -4.96 18.21 11.01
CA LYS A 90 -6.17 18.25 10.20
C LYS A 90 -6.98 19.48 10.61
N GLY A 91 -6.80 20.58 9.89
CA GLY A 91 -7.28 21.89 10.34
C GLY A 91 -6.54 22.31 11.60
N LEU A 92 -7.28 22.68 12.65
CA LEU A 92 -6.71 23.06 13.95
C LEU A 92 -6.40 21.85 14.86
N GLN A 93 -6.89 20.66 14.52
CA GLN A 93 -6.74 19.48 15.37
C GLN A 93 -5.49 18.69 14.99
N THR A 94 -4.68 18.36 16.00
CA THR A 94 -3.56 17.42 15.83
C THR A 94 -4.11 16.01 15.71
N TYR A 95 -3.60 15.22 14.78
CA TYR A 95 -3.90 13.80 14.70
C TYR A 95 -2.65 12.97 14.97
N HIS A 96 -2.89 11.76 15.48
CA HIS A 96 -1.89 10.74 15.70
C HIS A 96 -2.40 9.46 15.04
N GLN A 97 -1.52 8.79 14.29
CA GLN A 97 -1.85 7.54 13.63
C GLN A 97 -0.66 6.60 13.75
N ASN A 98 -0.86 5.48 14.44
CA ASN A 98 0.13 4.42 14.58
C ASN A 98 -0.34 3.25 13.72
N VAL A 99 0.52 2.78 12.81
CA VAL A 99 0.20 1.67 11.93
C VAL A 99 1.40 0.75 11.77
N GLY A 100 1.13 -0.52 11.49
CA GLY A 100 2.19 -1.51 11.34
C GLY A 100 2.86 -1.90 12.65
N THR A 101 2.17 -1.79 13.80
CA THR A 101 2.75 -2.00 15.14
C THR A 101 2.68 -3.45 15.63
N GLU A 102 1.64 -4.19 15.26
CA GLU A 102 1.47 -5.60 15.66
C GLU A 102 1.82 -6.54 14.51
N GLU A 103 1.43 -6.16 13.29
CA GLU A 103 1.77 -6.82 12.05
C GLU A 103 2.16 -5.77 11.01
N LEU A 104 2.92 -6.17 9.99
CA LEU A 104 3.28 -5.28 8.89
C LEU A 104 1.99 -4.82 8.18
N LEU A 105 1.77 -3.51 8.13
CA LEU A 105 0.68 -2.98 7.33
C LEU A 105 1.04 -3.12 5.86
N VAL A 106 0.11 -3.64 5.07
CA VAL A 106 0.22 -3.78 3.61
C VAL A 106 -1.07 -3.26 2.98
N GLY A 107 -0.93 -2.43 1.94
CA GLY A 107 -2.09 -1.86 1.24
C GLY A 107 -1.79 -1.53 -0.21
N VAL A 108 -2.84 -1.43 -1.02
CA VAL A 108 -2.76 -1.04 -2.43
C VAL A 108 -2.96 0.47 -2.54
N VAL A 109 -2.01 1.17 -3.15
CA VAL A 109 -2.12 2.60 -3.43
C VAL A 109 -3.21 2.84 -4.46
N THR A 110 -4.14 3.75 -4.16
CA THR A 110 -5.22 4.16 -5.05
C THR A 110 -5.00 5.56 -5.61
N GLU A 111 -4.30 6.42 -4.86
CA GLU A 111 -4.04 7.80 -5.25
C GLU A 111 -2.76 8.30 -4.56
N PHE A 112 -2.03 9.19 -5.25
CA PHE A 112 -0.93 9.92 -4.66
C PHE A 112 -1.00 11.42 -5.01
N GLU A 113 -1.19 12.26 -4.01
CA GLU A 113 -1.18 13.71 -4.12
C GLU A 113 0.24 14.24 -3.85
N ALA A 114 1.10 14.28 -4.87
CA ALA A 114 2.53 14.61 -4.72
C ALA A 114 2.79 15.93 -3.97
N LYS A 115 2.00 16.99 -4.24
CA LYS A 115 2.12 18.31 -3.58
C LYS A 115 1.86 18.26 -2.07
N LYS A 116 1.05 17.30 -1.62
CA LYS A 116 0.68 17.13 -0.21
C LYS A 116 1.43 15.97 0.46
N SER A 117 2.33 15.32 -0.29
CA SER A 117 3.00 14.09 0.12
C SER A 117 2.01 13.06 0.69
N LYS A 118 0.81 12.99 0.10
CA LYS A 118 -0.32 12.23 0.66
C LYS A 118 -0.64 11.04 -0.24
N VAL A 119 -0.54 9.85 0.33
CA VAL A 119 -0.90 8.59 -0.32
C VAL A 119 -2.23 8.10 0.23
N ARG A 120 -3.12 7.68 -0.66
CA ARG A 120 -4.35 6.98 -0.31
C ARG A 120 -4.18 5.51 -0.64
N VAL A 121 -4.58 4.64 0.26
CA VAL A 121 -4.48 3.19 0.11
C VAL A 121 -5.81 2.51 0.42
N PHE A 122 -6.07 1.38 -0.24
CA PHE A 122 -6.96 0.36 0.28
C PHE A 122 -6.17 -0.63 1.12
N GLN A 123 -6.72 -1.00 2.27
CA GLN A 123 -6.11 -1.95 3.19
C GLN A 123 -7.19 -2.73 3.93
N ALA A 124 -6.83 -3.88 4.51
CA ALA A 124 -7.70 -4.58 5.43
C ALA A 124 -8.00 -3.71 6.66
N ASN A 125 -9.24 -3.72 7.11
CA ASN A 125 -9.68 -3.02 8.29
C ASN A 125 -9.37 -3.89 9.52
N GLN A 126 -8.55 -3.37 10.45
CA GLN A 126 -8.17 -4.09 11.68
C GLN A 126 -8.98 -3.68 12.91
N HIS A 127 -10.07 -2.92 12.74
CA HIS A 127 -10.97 -2.64 13.85
C HIS A 127 -11.71 -3.94 14.24
N VAL A 128 -11.75 -4.21 15.54
CA VAL A 128 -12.41 -5.41 16.09
C VAL A 128 -13.84 -5.54 15.56
N GLY A 129 -14.15 -6.68 14.96
CA GLY A 129 -15.47 -6.97 14.38
C GLY A 129 -15.70 -6.41 12.97
N GLN A 130 -14.71 -5.74 12.36
CA GLN A 130 -14.82 -5.20 11.00
C GLN A 130 -13.86 -5.90 10.04
N GLN A 131 -14.29 -7.00 9.42
CA GLN A 131 -13.48 -7.70 8.41
C GLN A 131 -13.75 -7.17 6.99
N THR A 132 -13.61 -5.86 6.81
CA THR A 132 -13.84 -5.15 5.54
C THR A 132 -12.53 -4.58 5.01
N VAL A 133 -12.57 -4.01 3.80
CA VAL A 133 -11.47 -3.21 3.26
C VAL A 133 -11.81 -1.74 3.46
N GLU A 134 -10.86 -0.95 3.96
CA GLU A 134 -11.03 0.48 4.19
C GLU A 134 -10.13 1.33 3.29
N ALA A 135 -10.47 2.60 3.14
CA ALA A 135 -9.69 3.58 2.38
C ALA A 135 -9.01 4.55 3.34
N VAL A 136 -7.69 4.46 3.48
CA VAL A 136 -6.92 5.25 4.45
C VAL A 136 -5.96 6.19 3.73
N SER A 137 -5.72 7.37 4.32
CA SER A 137 -4.76 8.35 3.80
C SER A 137 -3.60 8.53 4.76
N TYR A 138 -2.38 8.44 4.26
CA TYR A 138 -1.16 8.73 4.99
C TYR A 138 -0.46 9.94 4.38
N ARG A 139 -0.04 10.89 5.21
CA ARG A 139 0.86 11.97 4.81
C ARG A 139 2.28 11.57 5.15
N LEU A 140 3.09 11.32 4.13
CA LEU A 140 4.44 10.78 4.30
C LEU A 140 5.32 11.75 5.11
N ASP A 141 5.14 13.05 4.93
CA ASP A 141 5.87 14.10 5.67
C ASP A 141 5.52 14.16 7.17
N ASP A 142 4.40 13.56 7.57
CA ASP A 142 3.98 13.50 8.98
C ASP A 142 4.59 12.30 9.72
N LEU A 143 5.39 11.46 9.06
CA LEU A 143 6.06 10.31 9.68
C LEU A 143 7.14 10.75 10.68
N LYS A 144 6.98 10.37 11.94
CA LYS A 144 7.90 10.70 13.05
C LYS A 144 8.86 9.56 13.38
N SER A 145 8.41 8.32 13.26
CA SER A 145 9.22 7.11 13.45
C SER A 145 8.65 5.94 12.64
N GLY A 146 9.40 4.85 12.58
CA GLY A 146 9.05 3.68 11.77
C GLY A 146 9.40 3.88 10.31
N THR A 147 8.99 2.93 9.48
CA THR A 147 9.39 2.85 8.08
C THR A 147 8.16 2.74 7.18
N ILE A 148 8.15 3.51 6.08
CA ILE A 148 7.19 3.37 4.99
C ILE A 148 7.95 3.07 3.71
N LYS A 149 7.53 2.02 3.00
CA LYS A 149 8.07 1.66 1.68
C LYS A 149 6.93 1.53 0.68
N VAL A 150 7.18 1.91 -0.55
CA VAL A 150 6.25 1.70 -1.67
C VAL A 150 6.96 0.92 -2.77
N ARG A 151 6.34 -0.16 -3.22
CA ARG A 151 6.88 -1.08 -4.21
C ARG A 151 5.94 -1.22 -5.40
N ARG A 152 6.51 -1.38 -6.59
CA ARG A 152 5.76 -1.54 -7.84
C ARG A 152 5.93 -2.95 -8.37
N ARG A 153 4.83 -3.61 -8.69
CA ARG A 153 4.86 -4.88 -9.41
C ARG A 153 5.28 -4.63 -10.85
N THR A 154 6.32 -5.34 -11.28
CA THR A 154 6.86 -5.31 -12.63
C THR A 154 6.96 -6.74 -13.12
N ILE A 155 6.65 -6.97 -14.41
CA ILE A 155 6.78 -8.28 -15.08
C ILE A 155 8.23 -8.81 -15.05
N LEU A 156 9.21 -7.91 -14.97
CA LEU A 156 10.65 -8.23 -14.98
C LEU A 156 11.21 -8.77 -13.65
N CYS A 157 10.44 -8.85 -12.56
CA CYS A 157 10.94 -9.46 -11.31
C CYS A 157 11.13 -11.00 -11.40
N LEU A 158 11.26 -11.55 -12.61
CA LEU A 158 11.49 -12.98 -12.88
C LEU A 158 12.99 -13.33 -13.06
N HIS A 159 13.93 -12.39 -12.95
CA HIS A 159 15.33 -12.64 -13.33
C HIS A 159 16.43 -12.02 -12.45
N ASP A 160 16.13 -11.45 -11.28
CA ASP A 160 17.18 -10.89 -10.41
C ASP A 160 17.27 -11.69 -9.10
N ASP A 161 17.59 -12.99 -9.22
CA ASP A 161 18.25 -13.79 -8.19
C ASP A 161 19.54 -14.36 -8.83
N ASP A 162 20.61 -13.58 -8.76
CA ASP A 162 22.03 -13.99 -8.90
C ASP A 162 22.89 -13.10 -7.97
#